data_AF-A0A6P2R291-F1
#
_entry.id   AF-A0A6P2R291-F1
#
_cell.length_a   1.000
_cell.length_b   1.000
_cell.length_c   1.000
_cell.angle_alpha   90.00
_cell.angle_beta   90.00
_cell.angle_gamma   90.00
#
_symmetry.space_group_name_H-M   'P 1'
#
loop_
_entity.id
_entity.type
_entity.pdbx_description
1 polymer ?
#
loop_
_entity_poly.entity_id
_entity_poly.type
_entity_poly.pdbx_seq_one_letter_code
_entity_poly.pdbx_strand_id
1 'polypeptide(L)'
;MKIIGKGHEIAEATKELPINEFIDCFIKAAINVGALDNIPIASTIVGLSKTYRRYKEERFKKNFRGFLDGAGEMSEDNLEKIRQISSSPDEPHFLESLIETIESSESEQKTKILGAAFRRFIDGRIDRPILADQIRITKSMYIVDIFHLMHGYHNDHFLEDRIGDVLVNHHICKRSIRLVHEGKGFFDKNTEPNIKIKYEITPIGQQYLITLHAAYREKIEEKYLLSE
;
A
#
# COMPACT_ATOMS: atom_id res chain seq x y z
N MET A 1 6.70 23.19 54.40
CA MET A 1 5.81 22.50 53.43
C MET A 1 6.45 22.63 52.05
N LYS A 2 7.19 21.60 51.61
CA LYS A 2 7.79 21.52 50.27
C LYS A 2 7.27 20.23 49.66
N ILE A 3 6.44 20.36 48.63
CA ILE A 3 5.87 19.22 47.90
C ILE A 3 7.00 18.64 47.05
N ILE A 4 7.45 17.45 47.43
CA ILE A 4 8.23 16.54 46.59
C ILE A 4 7.20 15.69 45.85
N GLY A 5 7.27 15.59 44.53
CA GLY A 5 6.49 14.57 43.84
C GLY A 5 6.35 14.73 42.34
N LYS A 6 6.75 13.67 41.63
CA LYS A 6 6.25 13.23 40.31
C LYS A 6 6.76 13.96 39.07
N GLY A 7 8.09 13.99 38.91
CA GLY A 7 8.73 14.28 37.63
C GLY A 7 9.24 13.05 36.86
N HIS A 8 9.24 11.86 37.46
CA HIS A 8 9.95 10.69 36.89
C HIS A 8 9.10 9.44 36.62
N GLU A 9 7.79 9.43 36.90
CA GLU A 9 6.94 8.26 36.65
C GLU A 9 6.15 8.32 35.33
N ILE A 10 6.38 9.32 34.47
CA ILE A 10 5.65 9.48 33.19
C ILE A 10 6.37 8.77 32.02
N ALA A 11 7.58 8.22 32.24
CA ALA A 11 8.37 7.58 31.19
C ALA A 11 8.17 6.05 31.05
N GLU A 12 7.32 5.40 31.87
CA GLU A 12 7.22 3.92 31.88
C GLU A 12 5.81 3.35 31.58
N ALA A 13 4.86 4.19 31.15
CA ALA A 13 3.50 3.73 30.83
C ALA A 13 3.29 3.36 29.35
N THR A 14 4.31 3.51 28.50
CA THR A 14 4.39 2.83 27.20
C THR A 14 5.09 1.50 27.41
N LYS A 15 4.42 0.54 28.07
CA LYS A 15 4.81 -0.86 27.89
C LYS A 15 4.44 -1.22 26.45
N GLU A 16 5.36 -0.94 25.55
CA GLU A 16 5.44 -1.59 24.24
C GLU A 16 5.17 -3.07 24.48
N LEU A 17 4.06 -3.58 23.92
CA LEU A 17 3.84 -5.02 23.94
C LEU A 17 5.05 -5.65 23.24
N PRO A 18 5.66 -6.70 23.82
CA PRO A 18 6.76 -7.38 23.17
C PRO A 18 6.34 -7.70 21.73
N ILE A 19 7.17 -7.33 20.76
CA ILE A 19 6.90 -7.47 19.32
C ILE A 19 6.35 -8.87 18.99
N ASN A 20 6.88 -9.90 19.66
CA ASN A 20 6.44 -11.28 19.55
C ASN A 20 4.95 -11.50 19.92
N GLU A 21 4.43 -10.85 20.96
CA GLU A 21 3.01 -10.94 21.32
C GLU A 21 2.11 -10.27 20.29
N PHE A 22 2.58 -9.17 19.68
CA PHE A 22 1.87 -8.49 18.60
C PHE A 22 1.83 -9.35 17.34
N ILE A 23 2.97 -9.94 16.97
CA ILE A 23 3.09 -10.86 15.82
C ILE A 23 2.16 -12.04 16.01
N ASP A 24 2.13 -12.62 17.21
CA ASP A 24 1.19 -13.69 17.53
C ASP A 24 -0.26 -13.23 17.40
N CYS A 25 -0.60 -12.01 17.82
CA CYS A 25 -1.93 -11.45 17.60
C CYS A 25 -2.24 -11.22 16.11
N PHE A 26 -1.27 -10.77 15.32
CA PHE A 26 -1.40 -10.59 13.87
C PHE A 26 -1.63 -11.93 13.17
N ILE A 27 -0.82 -12.94 13.49
CA ILE A 27 -0.95 -14.31 12.99
C ILE A 27 -2.29 -14.91 13.41
N LYS A 28 -2.67 -14.77 14.69
CA LYS A 28 -3.97 -15.23 15.20
C LYS A 28 -5.13 -14.53 14.50
N ALA A 29 -5.03 -13.24 14.20
CA ALA A 29 -6.07 -12.50 13.48
C ALA A 29 -6.15 -12.90 12.01
N ALA A 30 -5.03 -13.28 11.38
CA ALA A 30 -5.00 -13.83 10.03
C ALA A 30 -5.67 -15.22 9.95
N ILE A 31 -5.55 -16.04 11.01
CA ILE A 31 -6.21 -17.36 11.11
C ILE A 31 -7.68 -17.22 11.53
N ASN A 32 -7.95 -16.34 12.50
CA ASN A 32 -9.25 -16.17 13.13
C ASN A 32 -9.60 -14.68 13.23
N VAL A 33 -10.53 -14.25 12.38
CA VAL A 33 -11.03 -12.86 12.33
C VAL A 33 -11.55 -12.38 13.70
N GLY A 34 -12.02 -13.28 14.57
CA GLY A 34 -12.43 -12.94 15.94
C GLY A 34 -11.29 -12.49 16.86
N ALA A 35 -10.03 -12.73 16.50
CA ALA A 35 -8.86 -12.30 17.27
C ALA A 35 -8.42 -10.85 16.96
N LEU A 36 -9.07 -10.17 16.00
CA LEU A 36 -8.87 -8.75 15.66
C LEU A 36 -8.97 -7.82 16.88
N ASP A 37 -9.84 -8.16 17.84
CA ASP A 37 -10.05 -7.35 19.04
C ASP A 37 -8.85 -7.37 20.00
N ASN A 38 -7.92 -8.31 19.82
CA ASN A 38 -6.71 -8.45 20.63
C ASN A 38 -5.48 -7.76 20.03
N ILE A 39 -5.59 -7.18 18.84
CA ILE A 39 -4.46 -6.46 18.23
C ILE A 39 -4.34 -5.10 18.91
N PRO A 40 -3.22 -4.81 19.59
CA PRO A 40 -3.04 -3.54 20.25
C PRO A 40 -2.81 -2.44 19.22
N ILE A 41 -3.24 -1.21 19.51
CA ILE A 41 -3.06 -0.06 18.61
C ILE A 41 -1.85 0.73 19.09
N ALA A 42 -0.83 0.80 18.24
CA ALA A 42 0.52 1.27 18.59
C ALA A 42 0.52 2.70 19.13
N SER A 43 -0.39 3.56 18.66
CA SER A 43 -0.37 4.99 19.02
C SER A 43 -1.56 5.44 19.89
N THR A 44 -1.86 4.69 20.95
CA THR A 44 -2.82 5.14 21.98
C THR A 44 -2.16 6.15 22.93
N ILE A 45 -1.99 7.39 22.44
CA ILE A 45 -1.43 8.51 23.22
C ILE A 45 -2.34 8.81 24.43
N VAL A 46 -1.72 8.98 25.60
CA VAL A 46 -2.34 9.45 26.84
C VAL A 46 -2.87 10.88 26.62
N GLY A 47 -4.19 11.06 26.59
CA GLY A 47 -4.84 12.38 26.49
C GLY A 47 -5.99 12.49 25.48
N LEU A 48 -6.24 11.46 24.67
CA LEU A 48 -7.36 11.46 23.72
C LEU A 48 -8.69 11.18 24.42
N SER A 49 -9.76 11.87 23.99
CA SER A 49 -11.12 11.59 24.47
C SER A 49 -11.51 10.14 24.14
N LYS A 50 -12.34 9.52 25.00
CA LYS A 50 -12.83 8.14 24.79
C LYS A 50 -13.45 7.94 23.40
N THR A 51 -14.11 8.97 22.88
CA THR A 51 -14.72 8.96 21.54
C THR A 51 -13.67 8.91 20.42
N TYR A 52 -12.62 9.74 20.51
CA TYR A 52 -11.56 9.75 19.49
C TYR A 52 -10.76 8.45 19.51
N ARG A 53 -10.48 7.91 20.71
CA ARG A 53 -9.85 6.60 20.87
C ARG A 53 -10.69 5.49 20.21
N ARG A 54 -11.99 5.47 20.47
CA ARG A 54 -12.92 4.51 19.85
C ARG A 54 -12.95 4.65 18.32
N TYR A 55 -12.99 5.87 17.80
CA TYR A 55 -12.93 6.11 16.36
C TYR A 55 -11.65 5.54 15.73
N LYS A 56 -10.50 5.76 16.38
CA LYS A 56 -9.21 5.24 15.93
C LYS A 56 -9.16 3.71 15.98
N GLU A 57 -9.70 3.11 17.04
CA GLU A 57 -9.86 1.67 17.18
C GLU A 57 -10.71 1.08 16.03
N GLU A 58 -11.88 1.64 15.77
CA GLU A 58 -12.76 1.20 14.68
C GLU A 58 -12.11 1.37 13.31
N ARG A 59 -11.41 2.50 13.07
CA ARG A 59 -10.69 2.74 11.83
C ARG A 59 -9.55 1.75 11.64
N PHE A 60 -8.76 1.48 12.68
CA PHE A 60 -7.71 0.48 12.63
C PHE A 60 -8.28 -0.91 12.29
N LYS A 61 -9.34 -1.34 12.98
CA LYS A 61 -9.99 -2.64 12.69
C LYS A 61 -10.49 -2.70 11.25
N LYS A 62 -11.09 -1.63 10.74
CA LYS A 62 -11.55 -1.54 9.34
C LYS A 62 -10.38 -1.68 8.36
N ASN A 63 -9.31 -0.92 8.58
CA ASN A 63 -8.10 -0.97 7.76
C ASN A 63 -7.42 -2.35 7.82
N PHE A 64 -7.36 -2.95 9.00
CA PHE A 64 -6.77 -4.28 9.17
C PHE A 64 -7.61 -5.36 8.48
N ARG A 65 -8.95 -5.27 8.53
CA ARG A 65 -9.83 -6.13 7.73
C ARG A 65 -9.58 -5.98 6.24
N GLY A 66 -9.44 -4.75 5.75
CA GLY A 66 -9.05 -4.48 4.37
C GLY A 66 -7.73 -5.18 4.03
N PHE A 67 -6.72 -5.05 4.88
CA PHE A 67 -5.44 -5.75 4.73
C PHE A 67 -5.60 -7.28 4.67
N LEU A 68 -6.35 -7.88 5.59
CA LEU A 68 -6.59 -9.32 5.58
C LEU A 68 -7.34 -9.78 4.33
N ASP A 69 -8.35 -9.03 3.88
CA ASP A 69 -9.08 -9.31 2.64
C ASP A 69 -8.16 -9.30 1.42
N GLY A 70 -7.17 -8.39 1.39
CA GLY A 70 -6.17 -8.34 0.33
C GLY A 70 -5.12 -9.44 0.41
N ALA A 71 -4.71 -9.80 1.63
CA ALA A 71 -3.70 -10.84 1.84
C ALA A 71 -4.24 -12.26 1.59
N GLY A 72 -5.56 -12.43 1.70
CA GLY A 72 -6.26 -13.70 1.56
C GLY A 72 -5.92 -14.70 2.67
N GLU A 73 -6.36 -15.94 2.48
CA GLU A 73 -6.10 -17.02 3.43
C GLU A 73 -4.60 -17.37 3.48
N MET A 74 -3.98 -17.25 4.65
CA MET A 74 -2.57 -17.58 4.86
C MET A 74 -2.41 -19.05 5.24
N SER A 75 -1.54 -19.78 4.53
CA SER A 75 -1.17 -21.15 4.90
C SER A 75 -0.19 -21.15 6.08
N GLU A 76 -0.01 -22.29 6.75
CA GLU A 76 0.99 -22.42 7.83
C GLU A 76 2.42 -22.07 7.37
N ASP A 77 2.76 -22.39 6.11
CA ASP A 77 4.04 -22.00 5.50
C ASP A 77 4.17 -20.47 5.37
N ASN A 78 3.09 -19.79 5.00
CA ASN A 78 3.06 -18.33 4.97
C ASN A 78 3.28 -17.74 6.37
N LEU A 79 2.66 -18.32 7.39
CA LEU A 79 2.80 -17.86 8.78
C LEU A 79 4.22 -18.06 9.31
N GLU A 80 4.84 -19.19 8.99
CA GLU A 80 6.22 -19.45 9.40
C GLU A 80 7.21 -18.50 8.72
N LYS A 81 7.00 -18.19 7.43
CA LYS A 81 7.78 -17.14 6.74
C LYS A 81 7.63 -15.78 7.40
N ILE A 82 6.43 -15.41 7.84
CA ILE A 82 6.21 -14.17 8.58
C ILE A 82 7.01 -14.17 9.88
N ARG A 83 6.98 -15.27 10.65
CA ARG A 83 7.78 -15.39 11.88
C ARG A 83 9.28 -15.26 11.62
N GLN A 84 9.78 -15.88 10.56
CA GLN A 84 11.19 -15.80 10.17
C GLN A 84 11.61 -14.37 9.80
N ILE A 85 10.82 -13.68 8.98
CA ILE A 85 11.07 -12.27 8.63
C ILE A 85 11.10 -11.40 9.88
N SER A 86 10.18 -11.64 10.81
CA SER A 86 10.05 -10.85 12.03
C SER A 86 11.16 -11.08 13.05
N SER A 87 11.74 -12.28 13.03
CA SER A 87 12.86 -12.67 13.90
C SER A 87 14.21 -12.34 13.26
N SER A 88 14.22 -11.78 12.04
CA SER A 88 15.44 -11.48 11.32
C SER A 88 16.17 -10.30 11.98
N PRO A 89 17.44 -10.47 12.39
CA PRO A 89 18.25 -9.38 12.94
C PRO A 89 18.54 -8.29 11.91
N ASP A 90 18.40 -8.58 10.62
CA ASP A 90 18.61 -7.61 9.55
C ASP A 90 17.45 -6.61 9.44
N GLU A 91 16.25 -6.96 9.95
CA GLU A 91 15.04 -6.14 9.81
C GLU A 91 14.07 -6.22 11.00
N PRO A 92 14.51 -5.87 12.21
CA PRO A 92 13.73 -6.05 13.45
C PRO A 92 12.40 -5.29 13.49
N HIS A 93 12.22 -4.27 12.63
CA HIS A 93 11.07 -3.36 12.65
C HIS A 93 10.17 -3.45 11.41
N PHE A 94 10.34 -4.48 10.56
CA PHE A 94 9.55 -4.57 9.33
C PHE A 94 8.04 -4.66 9.59
N LEU A 95 7.63 -5.59 10.46
CA LEU A 95 6.21 -5.74 10.76
C LEU A 95 5.64 -4.52 11.48
N GLU A 96 6.40 -3.89 12.37
CA GLU A 96 6.00 -2.64 13.01
C GLU A 96 5.71 -1.56 11.96
N SER A 97 6.62 -1.38 11.00
CA SER A 97 6.44 -0.43 9.90
C SER A 97 5.21 -0.75 9.05
N LEU A 98 4.92 -2.04 8.83
CA LEU A 98 3.72 -2.48 8.12
C LEU A 98 2.44 -2.14 8.91
N ILE A 99 2.44 -2.41 10.22
CA ILE A 99 1.32 -2.12 11.12
C ILE A 99 1.06 -0.61 11.19
N GLU A 100 2.10 0.19 11.38
CA GLU A 100 2.00 1.65 11.37
C GLU A 100 1.44 2.16 10.04
N THR A 101 1.81 1.52 8.94
CA THR A 101 1.26 1.83 7.61
C THR A 101 -0.23 1.49 7.53
N ILE A 102 -0.67 0.36 8.07
CA ILE A 102 -2.09 -0.02 8.13
C ILE A 102 -2.88 0.95 9.03
N GLU A 103 -2.34 1.28 10.21
CA GLU A 103 -2.96 2.18 11.17
C GLU A 103 -3.09 3.60 10.61
N SER A 104 -2.05 4.11 9.96
CA SER A 104 -2.05 5.45 9.37
C SER A 104 -2.80 5.55 8.04
N SER A 105 -3.16 4.42 7.41
CA SER A 105 -3.84 4.43 6.12
C SER A 105 -5.18 5.17 6.14
N GLU A 106 -5.42 5.93 5.08
CA GLU A 106 -6.63 6.73 4.88
C GLU A 106 -7.86 5.90 4.54
N SER A 107 -7.67 4.68 4.04
CA SER A 107 -8.78 3.84 3.59
C SER A 107 -8.52 2.35 3.71
N GLU A 108 -9.62 1.61 3.80
CA GLU A 108 -9.69 0.15 3.73
C GLU A 108 -9.20 -0.36 2.38
N GLN A 109 -9.48 0.37 1.30
CA GLN A 109 -9.08 -0.01 -0.05
C GLN A 109 -7.55 0.04 -0.22
N LYS A 110 -6.91 1.10 0.28
CA LYS A 110 -5.44 1.18 0.29
C LYS A 110 -4.83 0.04 1.09
N THR A 111 -5.42 -0.32 2.24
CA THR A 111 -4.90 -1.42 3.06
C THR A 111 -5.12 -2.79 2.44
N LYS A 112 -6.20 -2.98 1.67
CA LYS A 112 -6.39 -4.16 0.82
C LYS A 112 -5.27 -4.33 -0.21
N ILE A 113 -4.86 -3.24 -0.87
CA ILE A 113 -3.73 -3.28 -1.82
C ILE A 113 -2.42 -3.66 -1.10
N LEU A 114 -2.19 -3.11 0.10
CA LEU A 114 -1.03 -3.46 0.92
C LEU A 114 -1.04 -4.94 1.33
N GLY A 115 -2.22 -5.49 1.66
CA GLY A 115 -2.41 -6.91 1.96
C GLY A 115 -2.01 -7.80 0.79
N ALA A 116 -2.48 -7.46 -0.42
CA ALA A 116 -2.11 -8.19 -1.64
C ALA A 116 -0.61 -8.08 -1.94
N ALA A 117 -0.01 -6.90 -1.79
CA ALA A 117 1.44 -6.71 -1.96
C ALA A 117 2.23 -7.57 -0.96
N PHE A 118 1.81 -7.55 0.30
CA PHE A 118 2.42 -8.37 1.35
C PHE A 118 2.31 -9.86 1.05
N ARG A 119 1.15 -10.32 0.61
CA ARG A 119 0.97 -11.72 0.20
C ARG A 119 1.94 -12.11 -0.91
N ARG A 120 2.06 -11.27 -1.94
CA ARG A 120 3.00 -11.52 -3.04
C ARG A 120 4.45 -11.59 -2.57
N PHE A 121 4.82 -10.79 -1.57
CA PHE A 121 6.14 -10.84 -0.95
C PHE A 121 6.37 -12.15 -0.18
N ILE A 122 5.42 -12.57 0.67
CA ILE A 122 5.53 -13.85 1.42
C ILE A 122 5.57 -15.06 0.47
N ASP A 123 4.84 -14.99 -0.64
CA ASP A 123 4.85 -16.04 -1.67
C ASP A 123 6.13 -16.00 -2.55
N GLY A 124 7.04 -15.05 -2.34
CA GLY A 124 8.29 -14.91 -3.10
C GLY A 124 8.11 -14.39 -4.53
N ARG A 125 6.94 -13.85 -4.86
CA ARG A 125 6.62 -13.32 -6.21
C ARG A 125 7.19 -11.92 -6.44
N ILE A 126 7.39 -11.16 -5.35
CA ILE A 126 8.09 -9.89 -5.36
C ILE A 126 9.15 -9.89 -4.25
N ASP A 127 10.22 -9.14 -4.48
CA ASP A 127 11.26 -8.94 -3.48
C ASP A 127 10.97 -7.72 -2.60
N ARG A 128 11.89 -7.44 -1.68
CA ARG A 128 11.75 -6.36 -0.70
C ARG A 128 11.77 -4.96 -1.34
N PRO A 129 12.68 -4.63 -2.27
CA PRO A 129 12.61 -3.36 -3.01
C PRO A 129 11.26 -3.12 -3.68
N ILE A 130 10.69 -4.12 -4.35
CA ILE A 130 9.39 -3.99 -5.00
C ILE A 130 8.28 -3.82 -3.96
N LEU A 131 8.30 -4.55 -2.84
CA LEU A 131 7.33 -4.32 -1.75
C LEU A 131 7.42 -2.89 -1.19
N ALA A 132 8.61 -2.36 -0.99
CA ALA A 132 8.81 -0.99 -0.50
C ALA A 132 8.25 0.06 -1.49
N ASP A 133 8.45 -0.16 -2.79
CA ASP A 133 7.84 0.66 -3.84
C ASP A 133 6.30 0.62 -3.77
N GLN A 134 5.72 -0.58 -3.59
CA GLN A 134 4.26 -0.77 -3.50
C GLN A 134 3.66 -0.05 -2.29
N ILE A 135 4.33 -0.13 -1.13
CA ILE A 135 3.95 0.58 0.09
C ILE A 135 3.98 2.10 -0.16
N ARG A 136 5.10 2.60 -0.71
CA ARG A 136 5.28 4.03 -0.99
C ARG A 136 4.19 4.55 -1.91
N ILE A 137 3.98 3.89 -3.07
CA ILE A 137 3.00 4.29 -4.08
C ILE A 137 1.59 4.32 -3.47
N THR A 138 1.18 3.24 -2.80
CA THR A 138 -0.17 3.10 -2.22
C THR A 138 -0.44 4.16 -1.15
N LYS A 139 0.57 4.49 -0.34
CA LYS A 139 0.45 5.53 0.68
C LYS A 139 0.26 6.90 0.04
N SER A 140 1.08 7.25 -0.94
CA SER A 140 1.14 8.60 -1.51
C SER A 140 0.04 8.93 -2.53
N MET A 141 -0.44 7.94 -3.29
CA MET A 141 -1.39 8.19 -4.37
C MET A 141 -2.82 8.22 -3.84
N TYR A 142 -3.68 9.08 -4.39
CA TYR A 142 -5.11 9.03 -4.04
C TYR A 142 -5.74 7.73 -4.52
N ILE A 143 -6.67 7.18 -3.73
CA ILE A 143 -7.32 5.91 -4.07
C ILE A 143 -8.06 5.96 -5.41
N VAL A 144 -8.62 7.12 -5.74
CA VAL A 144 -9.30 7.35 -7.02
C VAL A 144 -8.33 7.22 -8.19
N ASP A 145 -7.10 7.74 -8.06
CA ASP A 145 -6.07 7.63 -9.11
C ASP A 145 -5.53 6.20 -9.23
N ILE A 146 -5.44 5.46 -8.12
CA ILE A 146 -5.13 4.02 -8.13
C ILE A 146 -6.18 3.25 -8.94
N PHE A 147 -7.47 3.51 -8.72
CA PHE A 147 -8.52 2.83 -9.47
C PHE A 147 -8.59 3.28 -10.93
N HIS A 148 -8.32 4.55 -11.22
CA HIS A 148 -8.15 5.01 -12.59
C HIS A 148 -7.01 4.28 -13.31
N LEU A 149 -5.87 4.07 -12.64
CA LEU A 149 -4.78 3.26 -13.19
C LEU A 149 -5.24 1.82 -13.45
N MET A 150 -5.86 1.17 -12.46
CA MET A 150 -6.31 -0.22 -12.55
C MET A 150 -7.21 -0.49 -13.76
N HIS A 151 -8.08 0.47 -14.10
CA HIS A 151 -9.03 0.31 -15.20
C HIS A 151 -8.60 0.99 -16.51
N GLY A 152 -7.76 2.01 -16.47
CA GLY A 152 -7.51 2.91 -17.61
C GLY A 152 -6.14 2.76 -18.26
N TYR A 153 -5.24 1.94 -17.72
CA TYR A 153 -3.85 1.86 -18.18
C TYR A 153 -3.66 1.45 -19.65
N HIS A 154 -4.66 0.83 -20.26
CA HIS A 154 -4.64 0.38 -21.65
C HIS A 154 -5.08 1.45 -22.66
N ASN A 155 -5.51 2.62 -22.19
CA ASN A 155 -6.00 3.71 -23.02
C ASN A 155 -5.03 4.90 -22.96
N ASP A 156 -4.24 5.08 -24.02
CA ASP A 156 -3.24 6.16 -24.12
C ASP A 156 -3.87 7.56 -23.93
N HIS A 157 -5.07 7.80 -24.47
CA HIS A 157 -5.78 9.08 -24.30
C HIS A 157 -6.15 9.34 -22.84
N PHE A 158 -6.52 8.28 -22.11
CA PHE A 158 -6.83 8.41 -20.69
C PHE A 158 -5.59 8.76 -19.86
N LEU A 159 -4.43 8.21 -20.21
CA LEU A 159 -3.16 8.55 -19.58
C LEU A 159 -2.75 9.99 -19.92
N GLU A 160 -2.91 10.41 -21.16
CA GLU A 160 -2.57 11.77 -21.61
C GLU A 160 -3.43 12.84 -20.94
N ASP A 161 -4.75 12.65 -20.87
CA ASP A 161 -5.67 13.70 -20.45
C ASP A 161 -5.91 13.76 -18.94
N ARG A 162 -5.63 12.68 -18.18
CA ARG A 162 -5.95 12.61 -16.75
C ARG A 162 -4.78 12.32 -15.83
N ILE A 163 -4.27 11.09 -15.87
CA ILE A 163 -3.48 10.54 -14.76
C ILE A 163 -1.98 10.42 -15.07
N GLY A 164 -1.55 10.60 -16.31
CA GLY A 164 -0.18 10.32 -16.76
C GLY A 164 0.89 11.03 -15.92
N ASP A 165 0.72 12.32 -15.64
CA ASP A 165 1.67 13.08 -14.81
C ASP A 165 1.69 12.61 -13.35
N VAL A 166 0.54 12.21 -12.80
CA VAL A 166 0.45 11.60 -11.46
C VAL A 166 1.24 10.29 -11.44
N LEU A 167 1.06 9.44 -12.46
CA LEU A 167 1.76 8.17 -12.57
C LEU A 167 3.28 8.33 -12.74
N VAL A 168 3.73 9.37 -13.44
CA VAL A 168 5.16 9.70 -13.58
C VAL A 168 5.77 10.09 -12.23
N ASN A 169 5.08 10.89 -11.42
CA ASN A 169 5.55 11.27 -10.07
C ASN A 169 5.77 10.04 -9.16
N HIS A 170 5.03 8.96 -9.41
CA HIS A 170 5.14 7.70 -8.67
C HIS A 170 6.02 6.64 -9.37
N HIS A 171 6.72 7.00 -10.45
CA HIS A 171 7.53 6.08 -11.27
C HIS A 171 6.75 4.89 -11.86
N ILE A 172 5.42 4.98 -11.91
CA ILE A 172 4.54 3.96 -12.52
C ILE A 172 4.64 4.03 -14.04
N CYS A 173 4.74 5.26 -14.58
CA CYS A 173 4.92 5.50 -16.01
C CYS A 173 6.19 6.31 -16.28
N LYS A 174 6.74 6.15 -17.48
CA LYS A 174 7.70 7.06 -18.10
C LYS A 174 6.98 7.89 -19.16
N ARG A 175 7.28 9.18 -19.21
CA ARG A 175 6.75 10.11 -20.21
C ARG A 175 7.79 10.35 -21.30
N SER A 176 7.40 10.13 -22.54
CA SER A 176 8.16 10.48 -23.74
C SER A 176 7.50 11.65 -24.44
N ILE A 177 8.27 12.70 -24.75
CA ILE A 177 7.77 13.89 -25.47
C ILE A 177 8.48 13.94 -26.82
N ARG A 178 7.71 13.98 -27.91
CA ARG A 178 8.22 14.07 -29.29
C ARG A 178 7.59 15.24 -30.02
N LEU A 179 8.41 16.02 -30.71
CA LEU A 179 7.94 17.01 -31.68
C LEU A 179 7.66 16.30 -33.01
N VAL A 180 6.44 16.42 -33.51
CA VAL A 180 6.01 15.80 -34.75
C VAL A 180 5.54 16.90 -35.69
N HIS A 181 6.12 16.92 -36.90
CA HIS A 181 5.68 17.79 -37.97
C HIS A 181 4.61 17.03 -38.75
N GLU A 182 3.35 17.36 -38.55
CA GLU A 182 2.25 16.72 -39.29
C GLU A 182 2.08 17.39 -40.64
N GLY A 183 2.86 16.93 -41.62
CA GLY A 183 2.75 17.34 -43.02
C GLY A 183 1.96 16.35 -43.86
N LYS A 184 0.98 16.85 -44.60
CA LYS A 184 0.40 16.14 -45.74
C LYS A 184 1.38 16.24 -46.93
N GLY A 185 2.52 15.58 -46.83
CA GLY A 185 3.48 15.39 -47.93
C GLY A 185 4.74 16.27 -47.89
N PHE A 186 5.72 15.85 -48.70
CA PHE A 186 7.10 16.35 -48.75
C PHE A 186 7.29 17.86 -49.07
N PHE A 187 6.22 18.59 -49.39
CA PHE A 187 6.27 19.99 -49.84
C PHE A 187 5.44 20.97 -49.00
N ASP A 188 4.81 20.53 -47.91
CA ASP A 188 4.01 21.43 -47.08
C ASP A 188 4.91 22.20 -46.09
N LYS A 189 5.23 23.45 -46.43
CA LYS A 189 6.10 24.33 -45.62
C LYS A 189 5.41 24.95 -44.41
N ASN A 190 4.13 24.65 -44.18
CA ASN A 190 3.31 25.24 -43.12
C ASN A 190 2.89 24.24 -42.04
N THR A 191 3.68 23.19 -41.81
CA THR A 191 3.37 22.23 -40.74
C THR A 191 3.71 22.83 -39.39
N GLU A 192 2.68 23.18 -38.63
CA GLU A 192 2.85 23.55 -37.22
C GLU A 192 3.43 22.34 -36.45
N PRO A 193 4.46 22.55 -35.63
CA PRO A 193 5.02 21.47 -34.82
C PRO A 193 4.01 21.07 -33.74
N ASN A 194 3.52 19.83 -33.81
CA ASN A 194 2.65 19.24 -32.79
C ASN A 194 3.49 18.51 -31.74
N ILE A 195 3.17 18.69 -30.46
CA ILE A 195 3.78 17.93 -29.37
C ILE A 195 2.97 16.65 -29.17
N LYS A 196 3.60 15.49 -29.37
CA LYS A 196 3.05 14.19 -28.97
C LYS A 196 3.68 13.74 -27.67
N ILE A 197 2.84 13.50 -26.68
CA ILE A 197 3.23 12.91 -25.39
C ILE A 197 2.85 11.44 -25.44
N LYS A 198 3.68 10.56 -24.89
CA LYS A 198 3.36 9.14 -24.74
C LYS A 198 3.75 8.69 -23.34
N TYR A 199 2.88 7.91 -22.71
CA TYR A 199 3.14 7.28 -21.41
C TYR A 199 3.41 5.79 -21.60
N GLU A 200 4.45 5.28 -20.95
CA GLU A 200 4.80 3.87 -20.98
C GLU A 200 4.94 3.33 -19.56
N ILE A 201 4.25 2.23 -19.25
CA ILE A 201 4.28 1.61 -17.92
C ILE A 201 5.68 1.07 -17.65
N THR A 202 6.22 1.37 -16.47
CA THR A 202 7.54 0.89 -16.04
C THR A 202 7.46 -0.53 -15.47
N PRO A 203 8.58 -1.23 -15.28
CA PRO A 203 8.58 -2.50 -14.55
C PRO A 203 7.96 -2.40 -13.14
N ILE A 204 8.20 -1.30 -12.43
CA ILE A 204 7.60 -1.02 -11.11
C ILE A 204 6.08 -0.86 -11.26
N GLY A 205 5.64 -0.08 -12.26
CA GLY A 205 4.23 0.12 -12.57
C GLY A 205 3.52 -1.18 -12.95
N GLN A 206 4.18 -2.06 -13.70
CA GLN A 206 3.66 -3.37 -14.05
C GLN A 206 3.48 -4.25 -12.81
N GLN A 207 4.48 -4.28 -11.93
CA GLN A 207 4.37 -5.00 -10.65
C GLN A 207 3.24 -4.43 -9.79
N TYR A 208 3.04 -3.10 -9.80
CA TYR A 208 1.95 -2.46 -9.07
C TYR A 208 0.59 -2.88 -9.64
N LEU A 209 0.42 -2.86 -10.96
CA LEU A 209 -0.81 -3.30 -11.62
C LEU A 209 -1.14 -4.77 -11.32
N ILE A 210 -0.15 -5.68 -11.34
CA ILE A 210 -0.36 -7.09 -10.96
C ILE A 210 -0.89 -7.18 -9.53
N THR A 211 -0.35 -6.40 -8.59
CA THR A 211 -0.88 -6.34 -7.21
C THR A 211 -2.33 -5.86 -7.19
N LEU A 212 -2.66 -4.79 -7.93
CA LEU A 212 -4.03 -4.26 -7.98
C LEU A 212 -5.01 -5.31 -8.54
N HIS A 213 -4.60 -6.05 -9.58
CA HIS A 213 -5.41 -7.09 -10.20
C HIS A 213 -5.57 -8.31 -9.29
N ALA A 214 -4.56 -8.62 -8.46
CA ALA A 214 -4.69 -9.63 -7.41
C ALA A 214 -5.66 -9.18 -6.31
N ALA A 215 -5.59 -7.91 -5.88
CA ALA A 215 -6.44 -7.36 -4.82
C ALA A 215 -7.92 -7.21 -5.25
N TYR A 216 -8.18 -6.88 -6.51
CA TYR A 216 -9.53 -6.54 -7.01
C TYR A 216 -9.92 -7.35 -8.24
N ARG A 217 -9.50 -8.62 -8.29
CA ARG A 217 -9.77 -9.52 -9.41
C ARG A 217 -11.25 -9.52 -9.80
N GLU A 218 -12.14 -9.50 -8.81
CA GLU A 218 -13.59 -9.50 -8.96
C GLU A 218 -14.19 -8.22 -9.56
N LYS A 219 -13.38 -7.15 -9.67
CA LYS A 219 -13.78 -5.85 -10.21
C LYS A 219 -13.24 -5.60 -11.62
N ILE A 220 -12.47 -6.53 -12.17
CA ILE A 220 -11.77 -6.38 -13.44
C ILE A 220 -12.30 -7.41 -14.44
N GLU A 221 -12.59 -6.96 -15.65
CA GLU A 221 -13.00 -7.87 -16.74
C GLU A 221 -11.86 -8.84 -17.08
N GLU A 222 -12.21 -10.10 -17.34
CA GLU A 222 -11.23 -11.18 -17.51
C GLU A 222 -10.17 -10.90 -18.58
N LYS A 223 -10.56 -10.25 -19.70
CA LYS A 223 -9.64 -9.85 -20.78
C LYS A 223 -8.56 -8.84 -20.38
N TYR A 224 -8.75 -8.14 -19.27
CA TYR A 224 -7.81 -7.15 -18.74
C TYR A 224 -7.08 -7.65 -17.50
N LEU A 225 -7.41 -8.84 -16.99
CA LEU A 225 -6.71 -9.42 -15.87
C LEU A 225 -5.25 -9.69 -16.24
N LEU A 226 -4.35 -9.17 -15.41
CA LEU A 226 -2.94 -9.45 -15.49
C LEU A 226 -2.69 -10.60 -14.50
N SER A 227 -2.13 -11.69 -15.00
CA SER A 227 -1.54 -12.72 -14.15
C SER A 227 -0.04 -12.49 -14.03
N GLU A 228 0.53 -13.11 -13.02
CA GLU A 228 1.98 -13.35 -12.96
C GLU A 228 2.40 -14.38 -14.01
#